data_AF-A0A950C835-F1
#
_entry.id   AF-A0A950C835-F1
#
_cell.length_a   1.000
_cell.length_b   1.000
_cell.length_c   1.000
_cell.angle_alpha   90.00
_cell.angle_beta   90.00
_cell.angle_gamma   90.00
#
_symmetry.space_group_name_H-M   'P 1'
#
loop_
_entity.id
_entity.type
_entity.pdbx_description
1 polymer ?
#
loop_
_entity_poly.entity_id
_entity_poly.type
_entity_poly.pdbx_seq_one_letter_code
_entity_poly.pdbx_strand_id
1 'polypeptide(L)' 'LSLVIGPEGSFTEDELRLAREAGGALVSLGPTVLRTETAAAAMLSAVAALRGWW' A
#
# COMPACT_ATOMS: atom_id res chain seq x y z
N LEU A 1 -7.95 8.59 -5.58
CA LEU A 1 -7.36 7.52 -4.76
C LEU A 1 -5.86 7.57 -5.00
N SER A 2 -5.07 7.55 -3.92
CA SER A 2 -3.61 7.47 -4.03
C SER A 2 -3.15 6.19 -3.35
N LEU A 3 -2.33 5.41 -4.04
CA LEU A 3 -1.70 4.20 -3.50
C LEU A 3 -0.21 4.51 -3.34
N VAL A 4 0.33 4.27 -2.14
CA VAL A 4 1.74 4.54 -1.83
C VAL A 4 2.39 3.20 -1.50
N ILE A 5 3.44 2.85 -2.24
CA ILE A 5 4.18 1.61 -2.08
C ILE A 5 5.61 1.99 -1.74
N GLY A 6 6.11 1.44 -0.63
CA GLY A 6 7.44 1.78 -0.11
C GLY A 6 8.56 1.12 -0.92
N PRO A 7 9.79 1.63 -0.78
CA PRO A 7 10.98 1.00 -1.37
C PRO A 7 11.29 -0.33 -0.68
N GLU A 8 12.30 -1.05 -1.17
CA GLU A 8 12.74 -2.35 -0.65
C GLU A 8 13.09 -2.31 0.86
N GLY A 9 13.47 -1.14 1.37
CA GLY A 9 13.84 -0.89 2.77
C GLY A 9 12.67 -0.72 3.74
N SER A 10 11.42 -0.91 3.30
CA SER A 10 10.20 -0.53 4.04
C SER A 10 10.11 0.98 4.33
N PHE A 11 8.95 1.44 4.80
CA PHE A 11 8.80 2.79 5.32
C PHE A 11 9.40 2.89 6.72
N THR A 12 10.00 4.03 7.01
CA THR A 12 10.39 4.39 8.37
C THR A 12 9.15 4.73 9.22
N GLU A 13 9.26 4.63 10.54
CA GLU A 13 8.17 5.00 11.45
C GLU A 13 7.74 6.47 11.29
N ASP A 14 8.68 7.38 11.00
CA ASP A 14 8.36 8.78 10.75
C ASP A 14 7.58 8.98 9.45
N GLU A 15 7.92 8.28 8.36
CA GLU A 15 7.14 8.32 7.12
C GLU A 15 5.74 7.76 7.31
N LEU A 16 5.61 6.65 8.06
CA LEU A 16 4.32 6.07 8.40
C LEU A 16 3.48 7.03 9.27
N ARG A 17 4.11 7.72 10.22
CA ARG A 17 3.45 8.74 11.05
C ARG A 17 2.97 9.91 10.19
N LEU A 18 3.81 10.45 9.33
CA LEU A 18 3.44 11.53 8.40
C LEU A 18 2.29 11.10 7.46
N ALA A 19 2.33 9.86 6.96
CA ALA A 19 1.27 9.33 6.13
C ALA A 19 -0.07 9.27 6.89
N ARG A 20 -0.07 8.83 8.16
CA ARG A 20 -1.27 8.84 9.01
C ARG A 20 -1.77 10.25 9.29
N GLU A 21 -0.88 11.18 9.63
CA GLU A 21 -1.21 12.59 9.88
C GLU A 21 -1.83 13.26 8.64
N ALA A 22 -1.39 12.87 7.45
CA ALA A 22 -1.98 13.30 6.18
C ALA A 22 -3.31 12.61 5.84
N GLY A 23 -3.84 11.75 6.72
CA GLY A 23 -5.09 11.01 6.52
C GLY A 23 -4.94 9.67 5.77
N GLY A 24 -3.71 9.20 5.59
CA GLY A 24 -3.40 7.90 4.98
C GLY A 24 -3.73 6.73 5.90
N ALA A 25 -4.23 5.64 5.31
CA ALA A 25 -4.47 4.38 5.99
C ALA A 25 -3.36 3.38 5.67
N LEU A 26 -2.77 2.78 6.69
CA LEU A 26 -1.85 1.65 6.50
C LEU A 26 -2.67 0.38 6.34
N VAL A 27 -2.32 -0.40 5.33
CA VAL A 27 -2.99 -1.67 5.00
C VAL A 27 -1.95 -2.77 4.81
N SER A 28 -2.35 -4.01 5.06
CA SER A 28 -1.55 -5.19 4.71
C SER A 28 -2.21 -5.97 3.57
N LEU A 29 -1.39 -6.55 2.69
CA LEU A 29 -1.82 -7.40 1.57
C LEU A 29 -1.76 -8.89 1.93
N GLY A 30 -2.05 -9.23 3.19
CA GLY A 30 -2.02 -10.59 3.71
C GLY A 30 -0.82 -10.85 4.64
N PRO A 31 -0.47 -12.12 4.89
CA PRO A 31 0.55 -12.49 5.87
C PRO A 31 1.99 -12.45 5.32
N THR A 32 2.17 -12.35 4.01
CA THR A 32 3.48 -12.39 3.36
C THR A 32 3.99 -10.98 3.02
N VAL A 33 5.29 -10.76 3.23
CA VAL A 33 5.95 -9.54 2.75
C VAL A 33 6.18 -9.67 1.25
N LEU A 34 5.53 -8.79 0.48
CA LEU A 34 5.65 -8.74 -0.96
C LEU A 34 6.82 -7.83 -1.35
N ARG A 35 7.46 -8.15 -2.49
CA ARG A 35 8.40 -7.23 -3.16
C ARG A 35 7.64 -6.02 -3.69
N THR A 36 8.34 -4.88 -3.82
CA THR A 36 7.80 -3.58 -4.24
C THR A 36 6.85 -3.69 -5.44
N GLU A 37 7.30 -4.33 -6.51
CA GLU A 37 6.56 -4.47 -7.76
C GLU A 37 5.31 -5.34 -7.61
N THR A 38 5.43 -6.46 -6.88
CA THR A 38 4.32 -7.36 -6.60
C THR A 38 3.28 -6.72 -5.70
N ALA A 39 3.70 -5.94 -4.70
CA ALA A 39 2.82 -5.21 -3.80
C ALA A 39 1.97 -4.18 -4.57
N ALA A 40 2.59 -3.45 -5.51
CA ALA A 40 1.89 -2.48 -6.35
C ALA A 40 0.83 -3.15 -7.23
N ALA A 41 1.19 -4.24 -7.93
CA ALA A 41 0.25 -4.98 -8.78
C ALA A 41 -0.91 -5.58 -7.98
N ALA A 42 -0.61 -6.18 -6.82
CA ALA A 42 -1.62 -6.77 -5.94
C ALA A 42 -2.58 -5.71 -5.36
N MET A 43 -2.05 -4.57 -4.89
CA MET A 43 -2.87 -3.48 -4.33
C MET A 43 -3.81 -2.89 -5.39
N LEU A 44 -3.29 -2.62 -6.60
CA LEU A 44 -4.11 -2.10 -7.69
C LEU A 44 -5.23 -3.09 -8.06
N SER A 45 -4.91 -4.38 -8.14
CA SER A 45 -5.88 -5.44 -8.45
C SER A 45 -6.97 -5.54 -7.38
N ALA A 46 -6.58 -5.53 -6.10
CA ALA A 46 -7.51 -5.59 -4.97
C ALA A 46 -8.46 -4.38 -4.96
N VAL A 47 -7.92 -3.18 -5.14
CA VAL A 47 -8.72 -1.94 -5.23
C VAL A 47 -9.70 -2.02 -6.39
N ALA A 48 -9.24 -2.44 -7.57
CA ALA A 48 -10.08 -2.49 -8.75
C ALA A 48 -11.23 -3.49 -8.59
N ALA A 49 -10.96 -4.66 -8.00
CA ALA A 49 -11.99 -5.66 -7.67
C ALA A 49 -13.00 -5.13 -6.63
N LEU A 50 -12.53 -4.47 -5.57
CA LEU A 50 -13.41 -3.91 -4.53
C LEU A 50 -14.23 -2.71 -5.00
N ARG A 51 -13.74 -1.96 -5.99
CA ARG A 51 -14.41 -0.78 -6.54
C ARG A 51 -15.24 -1.07 -7.79
N GLY A 52 -15.20 -2.29 -8.33
CA GLY A 52 -15.88 -2.65 -9.57
C GLY A 52 -15.39 -1.83 -10.76
N TRP A 53 -14.08 -1.57 -10.84
CA TRP A 53 -13.49 -0.86 -11.97
C TRP A 53 -13.44 -1.71 -13.25
N TRP A 54 -13.73 -3.01 -13.12
CA TRP A 54 -13.85 -3.99 -14.18
C TRP A 54 -15.19 -4.70 -14.05
#